data_AF-A0A974YV49-F1
#
_entry.id   AF-A0A974YV49-F1
#
_cell.length_a   1.000
_cell.length_b   1.000
_cell.length_c   1.000
_cell.angle_alpha   90.00
_cell.angle_beta   90.00
_cell.angle_gamma   90.00
#
_symmetry.space_group_name_H-M   'P 1'
#
loop_
_entity.id
_entity.type
_entity.pdbx_description
1 polymer ?
#
loop_
_entity_poly.entity_id
_entity_poly.type
_entity_poly.pdbx_seq_one_letter_code
_entity_poly.pdbx_strand_id
1 'polypeptide(L)'
;MNKKKIDTIYKWFLRFRYYRVLVIGVGLVSFALVLLISGYSIINKPDFDMFIIIITLLLGILLSAIGIFYRMETEIGIKEKRHEV
;
A
#
# COMPACT_ATOMS: atom_id res chain seq x y z
N MET A 1 28.64 5.75 18.22
CA MET A 1 27.50 4.96 17.73
C MET A 1 27.83 4.44 16.32
N ASN A 2 27.79 3.12 16.09
CA ASN A 2 28.33 2.51 14.86
C ASN A 2 27.48 2.89 13.63
N LYS A 3 28.07 3.58 12.64
CA LYS A 3 27.40 4.10 11.43
C LYS A 3 26.61 3.02 10.68
N LYS A 4 27.09 1.76 10.71
CA LYS A 4 26.40 0.60 10.10
C LYS A 4 25.06 0.27 10.76
N LYS A 5 24.93 0.47 12.08
CA LYS A 5 23.67 0.23 12.80
C LYS A 5 22.62 1.27 12.43
N ILE A 6 23.02 2.54 12.29
CA ILE A 6 22.13 3.65 11.93
C ILE A 6 21.54 3.45 10.52
N ASP A 7 22.38 3.07 9.55
CA ASP A 7 21.94 2.83 8.17
C ASP A 7 20.99 1.61 8.06
N THR A 8 21.22 0.58 8.88
CA THR A 8 20.36 -0.61 8.94
C THR A 8 18.97 -0.27 9.50
N ILE A 9 18.92 0.50 10.59
CA ILE A 9 17.66 0.93 11.22
C ILE A 9 16.88 1.84 10.27
N TYR A 10 17.56 2.76 9.57
CA TYR A 10 16.94 3.66 8.61
C TYR A 10 16.29 2.90 7.44
N LYS A 11 16.99 1.90 6.87
CA LYS A 11 16.43 1.03 5.82
C LYS A 11 15.20 0.24 6.27
N TRP A 12 15.22 -0.26 7.50
CA TRP A 12 14.07 -0.95 8.10
C TRP A 12 12.89 -0.03 8.35
N PHE A 13 13.15 1.20 8.82
CA PHE A 13 12.11 2.19 9.05
C PHE A 13 11.42 2.62 7.75
N LEU A 14 12.20 2.81 6.68
CA LEU A 14 11.66 3.05 5.33
C LEU A 14 10.78 1.89 4.89
N ARG A 15 11.28 0.65 4.92
CA ARG A 15 10.50 -0.55 4.54
C ARG A 15 9.19 -0.66 5.30
N PHE A 16 9.20 -0.39 6.61
CA PHE A 16 8.00 -0.46 7.45
C PHE A 16 6.96 0.60 7.06
N ARG A 17 7.40 1.81 6.74
CA ARG A 17 6.53 2.88 6.28
C ARG A 17 5.84 2.54 4.96
N TYR A 18 6.54 1.93 4.01
CA TYR A 18 5.93 1.50 2.74
C TYR A 18 5.03 0.28 2.90
N TYR A 19 5.38 -0.67 3.78
CA TYR A 19 4.52 -1.81 4.10
C TYR A 19 3.17 -1.36 4.64
N ARG A 20 3.13 -0.31 5.47
CA ARG A 20 1.87 0.28 5.94
C ARG A 20 0.97 0.78 4.80
N VAL A 21 1.54 1.44 3.80
CA VAL A 21 0.79 1.94 2.63
C VAL A 21 0.19 0.78 1.83
N LEU A 22 0.98 -0.28 1.64
CA LEU A 22 0.52 -1.49 0.96
C LEU A 22 -0.61 -2.19 1.73
N VAL A 23 -0.48 -2.33 3.05
CA VAL A 23 -1.53 -2.91 3.91
C VAL A 23 -2.81 -2.10 3.86
N ILE A 24 -2.73 -0.76 3.86
CA ILE A 24 -3.89 0.12 3.72
C ILE A 24 -4.56 -0.08 2.35
N GLY A 25 -3.76 -0.15 1.27
CA GLY A 25 -4.27 -0.41 -0.08
C GLY A 25 -5.01 -1.75 -0.19
N VAL A 26 -4.40 -2.83 0.30
CA VAL A 26 -5.02 -4.17 0.31
C VAL A 26 -6.28 -4.20 1.19
N GLY A 27 -6.26 -3.50 2.32
CA GLY A 27 -7.43 -3.35 3.19
C GLY A 27 -8.59 -2.66 2.48
N LEU A 28 -8.33 -1.58 1.75
CA LEU A 28 -9.34 -0.87 0.95
C LEU A 28 -9.92 -1.73 -0.17
N VAL A 29 -9.08 -2.48 -0.90
CA VAL A 29 -9.55 -3.41 -1.93
C VAL A 29 -10.42 -4.50 -1.31
N SER A 30 -9.99 -5.06 -0.18
CA SER A 30 -10.76 -6.09 0.53
C SER A 30 -12.11 -5.55 1.02
N PHE A 31 -12.13 -4.33 1.56
CA PHE A 31 -13.36 -3.68 1.99
C PHE A 31 -14.32 -3.44 0.82
N ALA A 32 -13.82 -2.95 -0.32
CA ALA A 32 -14.62 -2.78 -1.54
C ALA A 32 -15.20 -4.11 -2.05
N LEU A 33 -14.42 -5.20 -2.01
CA LEU A 33 -14.90 -6.54 -2.37
C LEU A 33 -15.98 -7.05 -1.43
N VAL A 34 -15.83 -6.84 -0.12
CA VAL A 34 -16.86 -7.22 0.87
C VAL A 34 -18.15 -6.45 0.63
N LEU A 35 -18.09 -5.14 0.36
CA LEU A 35 -19.27 -4.34 0.03
C LEU A 35 -19.97 -4.86 -1.24
N LEU A 36 -19.19 -5.24 -2.26
CA LEU A 36 -19.71 -5.77 -3.52
C LEU A 36 -20.40 -7.14 -3.33
N ILE A 37 -19.79 -8.05 -2.57
CA ILE A 37 -20.32 -9.41 -2.36
C ILE A 37 -21.52 -9.42 -1.40
N SER A 38 -21.46 -8.62 -0.34
CA SER A 38 -22.52 -8.60 0.69
C SER A 38 -23.79 -7.88 0.23
N GLY A 39 -23.73 -7.12 -0.88
CA GLY A 39 -24.84 -6.26 -1.29
C GLY A 39 -25.18 -5.20 -0.23
N TYR A 40 -24.23 -4.85 0.63
CA TYR A 40 -24.45 -3.91 1.71
C TYR A 40 -24.74 -2.52 1.14
N SER A 41 -25.89 -1.96 1.54
CA SER A 41 -26.29 -0.62 1.13
C SER A 41 -26.00 0.37 2.24
N ILE A 42 -25.22 1.41 1.91
CA ILE A 42 -24.83 2.45 2.87
C ILE A 42 -25.97 3.47 2.99
N ILE A 43 -26.59 3.85 1.87
CA ILE A 43 -27.59 4.94 1.81
C ILE A 43 -28.93 4.48 1.18
N ASN A 44 -29.17 3.17 0.98
CA ASN A 44 -30.34 2.65 0.26
C ASN A 44 -30.51 3.28 -1.14
N LYS A 45 -29.38 3.66 -1.76
CA LYS A 45 -29.32 4.18 -3.13
C LYS A 45 -28.29 3.35 -3.90
N PRO A 46 -28.74 2.42 -4.76
CA PRO A 46 -27.86 1.44 -5.40
C PRO A 46 -26.77 2.10 -6.25
N ASP A 47 -27.09 3.20 -6.94
CA ASP A 47 -26.12 3.95 -7.75
C ASP A 47 -25.01 4.58 -6.89
N PHE A 48 -25.37 5.05 -5.69
CA PHE A 48 -24.41 5.67 -4.78
C PHE A 48 -23.50 4.62 -4.15
N ASP A 49 -24.06 3.48 -3.73
CA ASP A 49 -23.28 2.37 -3.18
C ASP A 49 -22.29 1.85 -4.22
N MET A 50 -22.72 1.69 -5.47
CA MET A 50 -21.85 1.27 -6.57
C MET A 50 -20.75 2.29 -6.86
N PHE A 51 -21.07 3.59 -6.83
CA PHE A 51 -20.07 4.65 -6.97
C PHE A 51 -19.01 4.61 -5.86
N ILE A 52 -19.42 4.43 -4.60
CA ILE A 52 -18.51 4.30 -3.46
C ILE A 52 -17.63 3.05 -3.60
N ILE A 53 -18.20 1.92 -4.00
CA ILE A 53 -17.43 0.68 -4.23
C ILE A 53 -16.36 0.91 -5.30
N ILE A 54 -16.71 1.53 -6.43
CA ILE A 54 -15.78 1.78 -7.54
C ILE A 54 -14.65 2.72 -7.11
N ILE A 55 -14.96 3.84 -6.45
CA ILE A 55 -13.94 4.78 -5.96
C ILE A 55 -13.02 4.11 -4.95
N THR A 56 -13.60 3.37 -3.99
CA THR A 56 -12.82 2.68 -2.95
C THR A 56 -11.89 1.64 -3.56
N LEU A 57 -12.37 0.88 -4.55
CA LEU A 57 -11.59 -0.13 -5.26
C LEU A 57 -10.45 0.52 -6.06
N LEU A 58 -10.71 1.60 -6.80
CA LEU A 58 -9.70 2.35 -7.54
C LEU A 58 -8.62 2.91 -6.60
N LEU A 59 -9.02 3.52 -5.49
CA LEU A 59 -8.09 4.08 -4.51
C LEU A 59 -7.24 2.97 -3.86
N GLY A 60 -7.85 1.83 -3.54
CA GLY A 60 -7.16 0.68 -2.99
C GLY A 60 -6.12 0.08 -3.95
N ILE A 61 -6.47 -0.05 -5.24
CA ILE A 61 -5.54 -0.51 -6.28
C ILE A 61 -4.38 0.47 -6.42
N LEU A 62 -4.66 1.77 -6.48
CA LEU A 62 -3.66 2.82 -6.66
C LEU A 62 -2.67 2.85 -5.49
N LEU A 63 -3.16 2.78 -4.25
CA LEU A 63 -2.32 2.69 -3.05
C LEU A 63 -1.49 1.40 -3.00
N SER A 64 -2.08 0.27 -3.43
CA SER A 64 -1.36 -1.00 -3.50
C SER A 64 -0.24 -0.95 -4.55
N ALA A 65 -0.50 -0.38 -5.73
CA ALA A 65 0.48 -0.20 -6.79
C ALA A 65 1.64 0.71 -6.33
N ILE A 66 1.32 1.83 -5.68
CA ILE A 66 2.32 2.72 -5.05
C ILE A 66 3.16 1.94 -4.02
N GLY A 67 2.52 1.19 -3.12
CA GLY A 67 3.21 0.40 -2.11
C GLY A 67 4.20 -0.61 -2.72
N ILE A 68 3.83 -1.25 -3.83
CA ILE A 68 4.69 -2.18 -4.56
C ILE A 68 5.82 -1.44 -5.28
N PHE A 69 5.53 -0.31 -5.93
CA PHE A 69 6.53 0.47 -6.69
C PHE A 69 7.64 1.01 -5.78
N TYR A 70 7.27 1.61 -4.65
CA TYR A 70 8.24 2.08 -3.65
C TYR A 70 9.04 0.94 -3.00
N ARG A 71 8.43 -0.24 -2.85
CA ARG A 71 9.17 -1.44 -2.42
C ARG A 71 10.23 -1.83 -3.45
N MET A 72 9.90 -1.76 -4.74
CA MET A 72 10.84 -2.05 -5.83
C MET A 72 12.00 -1.04 -5.85
N GLU A 73 11.72 0.26 -5.76
CA GLU A 73 12.75 1.31 -5.68
C GLU A 73 13.66 1.14 -4.46
N THR A 74 13.11 0.83 -3.30
CA THR A 74 13.94 0.60 -2.09
C THR A 74 14.79 -0.66 -2.22
N GLU A 75 14.32 -1.72 -2.87
CA GLU A 75 15.13 -2.91 -3.15
C GLU A 75 16.23 -2.64 -4.18
N ILE A 76 15.96 -1.84 -5.22
CA ILE A 76 16.95 -1.41 -6.23
C ILE A 76 18.00 -0.49 -5.61
N GLY A 77 17.60 0.57 -4.90
CA GLY A 77 18.53 1.50 -4.26
C GLY A 77 19.41 0.86 -3.17
N ILE A 78 18.95 -0.23 -2.55
CA ILE A 78 19.79 -1.04 -1.64
C ILE A 78 20.79 -1.91 -2.42
N LYS A 79 20.45 -2.39 -3.61
CA LYS A 79 21.38 -3.14 -4.49
C LYS A 79 22.45 -2.22 -5.07
N GLU A 80 22.09 -1.03 -5.54
CA GLU A 80 23.02 -0.02 -6.08
C GLU A 80 24.14 0.30 -5.09
N LYS A 81 23.77 0.65 -3.84
CA LYS A 81 24.73 0.96 -2.77
C LYS A 81 25.58 -0.21 -2.29
N ARG A 82 25.27 -1.45 -2.68
CA ARG A 82 26.09 -2.63 -2.36
C ARG A 82 27.22 -2.81 -3.39
N HIS A 83 27.08 -2.27 -4.60
CA HIS A 83 28.07 -2.37 -5.66
C HIS A 83 29.09 -1.22 -5.67
N GLU A 84 28.85 -0.15 -4.89
CA GLU A 84 29.78 0.99 -4.72
C GLU A 84 30.73 0.84 -3.52
N VAL A 85 30.74 -0.31 -2.83
CA VAL A 85 31.61 -0.59 -1.66
C VAL A 85 32.59 -1.69 -1.96
#